data_AF-A0A852Z3S2-F1
#
_entry.id   AF-A0A852Z3S2-F1
#
_cell.length_a   1.000
_cell.length_b   1.000
_cell.length_c   1.000
_cell.angle_alpha   90.00
_cell.angle_beta   90.00
_cell.angle_gamma   90.00
#
_symmetry.space_group_name_H-M   'P 1'
#
loop_
_entity.id
_entity.type
_entity.pdbx_description
1 polymer ?
#
loop_
_entity_poly.entity_id
_entity_poly.type
_entity_poly.pdbx_seq_one_letter_code
_entity_poly.pdbx_strand_id
1 'polypeptide(L)'
;MEAGPVFVHAERCAGYLTPDRYPENMARGRCMFNTFDPDGNRAYDHITFVSPGDSYEETLAELLGRPEVAFVHVRSVDAGCLAFEARPVR
;
A
#
# COMPACT_ATOMS: atom_id res chain seq x y z
N MET A 1 -16.00 -4.54 -8.39
CA MET A 1 -15.09 -5.02 -9.45
C MET A 1 -14.35 -3.83 -10.00
N GLU A 2 -13.04 -3.76 -9.84
CA GLU A 2 -12.22 -2.83 -10.62
C GLU A 2 -11.90 -3.51 -11.94
N ALA A 3 -12.20 -2.83 -13.06
CA ALA A 3 -11.92 -3.33 -14.40
C ALA A 3 -11.30 -2.19 -15.20
N GLY A 4 -10.18 -2.46 -15.86
CA GLY A 4 -9.44 -1.46 -16.62
C GLY A 4 -8.17 -2.03 -17.24
N PRO A 5 -7.51 -1.28 -18.12
CA PRO A 5 -6.25 -1.68 -18.71
C PRO A 5 -5.15 -1.76 -17.65
N VAL A 6 -4.34 -2.82 -17.71
CA VAL A 6 -3.10 -2.94 -16.94
C VAL A 6 -1.96 -2.50 -17.85
N PHE A 7 -1.23 -1.47 -17.43
CA PHE A 7 -0.06 -1.00 -18.15
C PHE A 7 1.20 -1.64 -17.57
N VAL A 8 2.05 -2.19 -18.42
CA VAL A 8 3.35 -2.77 -18.06
C VAL A 8 4.45 -2.11 -18.88
N HIS A 9 5.66 -2.05 -18.33
CA HIS A 9 6.81 -1.53 -19.09
C HIS A 9 7.14 -2.50 -20.23
N ALA A 10 7.37 -1.96 -21.44
CA ALA A 10 7.66 -2.76 -22.64
C ALA A 10 9.03 -3.45 -22.55
N GLU A 11 9.98 -2.82 -21.87
CA GLU A 11 11.31 -3.35 -21.60
C GLU A 11 11.44 -3.75 -20.13
N ARG A 12 12.49 -4.53 -19.83
CA ARG A 12 12.77 -4.96 -18.47
C ARG A 12 12.99 -3.75 -17.56
N CYS A 13 12.10 -3.59 -16.59
CA CYS A 13 12.20 -2.58 -15.55
C CYS A 13 12.88 -3.19 -14.31
N ALA A 14 13.79 -2.44 -13.68
CA ALA A 14 14.35 -2.82 -12.38
C ALA A 14 13.31 -2.74 -11.23
N GLY A 15 12.14 -2.17 -11.51
CA GLY A 15 11.09 -1.93 -10.53
C GLY A 15 11.45 -0.77 -9.60
N TYR A 16 10.80 -0.78 -8.44
CA TYR A 16 11.08 0.19 -7.38
C TYR A 16 12.40 -0.18 -6.68
N LEU A 17 13.35 0.75 -6.66
CA LEU A 17 14.75 0.46 -6.30
C LEU A 17 15.02 0.41 -4.78
N THR A 18 14.11 0.92 -3.96
CA THR A 18 14.24 0.99 -2.49
C THR A 18 13.02 0.32 -1.83
N PRO A 19 12.83 -1.00 -2.00
CA PRO A 19 11.61 -1.69 -1.56
C PRO A 19 11.41 -1.72 -0.04
N ASP A 20 12.44 -1.35 0.74
CA ASP A 20 12.41 -1.15 2.19
C ASP A 20 11.93 0.24 2.61
N ARG A 21 11.67 1.15 1.66
CA ARG A 21 11.25 2.53 1.91
C ARG A 21 9.89 2.83 1.35
N TYR A 22 9.18 3.75 1.99
CA TYR A 22 7.97 4.31 1.43
C TYR A 22 8.30 5.24 0.25
N PRO A 23 7.61 5.15 -0.91
CA PRO A 23 7.86 6.04 -2.04
C PRO A 23 7.58 7.52 -1.70
N GLU A 24 8.62 8.35 -1.65
CA GLU A 24 8.52 9.77 -1.28
C GLU A 24 7.53 10.56 -2.17
N ASN A 25 7.48 10.22 -3.46
CA ASN A 25 6.53 10.82 -4.40
C ASN A 25 5.06 10.48 -4.10
N MET A 26 4.79 9.46 -3.28
CA MET A 26 3.45 9.02 -2.89
C MET A 26 3.05 9.49 -1.48
N ALA A 27 3.98 10.00 -0.68
CA ALA A 27 3.73 10.51 0.68
C ALA A 27 3.18 11.96 0.68
N ARG A 28 2.16 12.23 -0.15
CA ARG A 28 1.69 13.61 -0.44
C ARG A 28 0.17 13.79 -0.44
N GLY A 29 -0.58 12.71 -0.56
CA GLY A 29 -2.04 12.74 -0.69
C GLY A 29 -2.72 11.91 0.40
N ARG A 30 -4.04 12.07 0.55
CA ARG A 30 -4.80 11.22 1.48
C ARG A 30 -4.85 9.79 0.96
N CYS A 31 -4.43 8.86 1.81
CA CYS A 31 -4.36 7.45 1.49
C CYS A 31 -5.21 6.62 2.46
N MET A 32 -5.80 5.55 1.94
CA MET A 32 -6.34 4.44 2.70
C MET A 32 -5.32 3.30 2.62
N PHE A 33 -4.84 2.85 3.78
CA PHE A 33 -4.09 1.62 3.93
C PHE A 33 -5.11 0.50 4.18
N ASN A 34 -5.50 -0.18 3.11
CA ASN A 34 -6.48 -1.25 3.14
C ASN A 34 -5.76 -2.59 3.38
N THR A 35 -5.92 -3.14 4.58
CA THR A 35 -5.21 -4.31 5.11
C THR A 35 -5.88 -5.61 4.72
N PHE A 36 -5.07 -6.67 4.52
CA PHE A 36 -5.54 -8.01 4.22
C PHE A 36 -4.84 -9.05 5.08
N ASP A 37 -5.58 -10.09 5.46
CA ASP A 37 -5.11 -11.25 6.23
C ASP A 37 -4.39 -12.28 5.34
N PRO A 38 -3.79 -13.34 5.92
CA PRO A 38 -3.12 -14.40 5.15
C PRO A 38 -4.01 -15.16 4.17
N ASP A 39 -5.32 -15.19 4.42
CA ASP A 39 -6.31 -15.83 3.55
C ASP A 39 -6.77 -14.89 2.42
N GLY A 40 -6.32 -13.63 2.43
CA GLY A 40 -6.67 -12.60 1.46
C GLY A 40 -8.01 -11.91 1.74
N ASN A 41 -8.60 -12.09 2.92
CA ASN A 41 -9.75 -11.30 3.34
C ASN A 41 -9.28 -9.95 3.87
N ARG A 42 -10.17 -8.95 3.85
CA ARG A 42 -9.86 -7.65 4.43
C ARG A 42 -9.78 -7.77 5.96
N ALA A 43 -8.66 -7.34 6.53
CA ALA A 43 -8.50 -7.20 7.97
C ALA A 43 -9.05 -5.83 8.41
N TYR A 44 -10.38 -5.71 8.43
CA TYR A 44 -11.09 -4.43 8.60
C TYR A 44 -10.64 -3.61 9.82
N ASP A 45 -10.32 -4.29 10.93
CA ASP A 45 -9.88 -3.66 12.19
C ASP A 45 -8.54 -2.93 12.09
N HIS A 46 -7.80 -3.10 10.99
CA HIS A 46 -6.50 -2.51 10.75
C HIS A 46 -6.50 -1.54 9.56
N ILE A 47 -7.66 -1.26 8.96
CA ILE A 47 -7.74 -0.27 7.88
C ILE A 47 -7.49 1.13 8.47
N THR A 48 -6.45 1.78 7.98
CA THR A 48 -6.01 3.09 8.48
C THR A 48 -6.05 4.13 7.37
N PHE A 49 -6.49 5.34 7.70
CA PHE A 49 -6.41 6.50 6.82
C PHE A 49 -5.22 7.36 7.22
N VAL A 50 -4.43 7.79 6.22
CA VAL A 50 -3.22 8.60 6.41
C VAL A 50 -3.37 9.88 5.59
N SER A 51 -3.03 11.01 6.19
CA SER A 51 -3.14 12.35 5.60
C SER A 51 -1.78 13.03 5.50
N PRO A 52 -1.64 14.09 4.68
CA PRO A 52 -0.40 14.88 4.65
C PRO A 52 -0.05 15.42 6.04
N GLY A 53 1.17 15.16 6.50
CA GLY A 53 1.63 15.50 7.85
C GLY A 53 1.74 14.29 8.78
N ASP A 54 1.05 13.18 8.46
CA ASP A 54 1.22 11.91 9.15
C ASP A 54 2.47 11.17 8.65
N SER A 55 2.94 10.21 9.46
CA SER A 55 4.06 9.35 9.10
C SER A 55 3.57 8.13 8.29
N TYR A 56 3.68 8.20 6.97
CA TYR A 56 3.23 7.14 6.06
C TYR A 56 4.05 5.86 6.25
N GLU A 57 5.37 5.99 6.37
CA GLU A 57 6.30 4.87 6.50
C GLU A 57 6.11 4.14 7.83
N GLU A 58 6.06 4.88 8.95
CA GLU A 58 5.89 4.27 10.27
C GLU A 58 4.50 3.64 10.42
N THR A 59 3.45 4.30 9.92
CA THR A 59 2.09 3.73 9.95
C THR A 59 2.03 2.43 9.14
N LEU A 60 2.65 2.39 7.96
CA LEU A 60 2.68 1.20 7.13
C LEU A 60 3.50 0.08 7.79
N ALA A 61 4.64 0.41 8.39
CA ALA A 61 5.48 -0.53 9.12
C ALA A 61 4.75 -1.13 10.33
N GLU A 62 4.01 -0.32 11.09
CA GLU A 62 3.19 -0.81 12.21
C GLU A 62 2.14 -1.82 11.74
N LEU A 63 1.42 -1.51 10.65
CA LEU A 63 0.42 -2.42 10.09
C LEU A 63 1.05 -3.73 9.60
N LEU A 64 2.18 -3.66 8.88
CA LEU A 64 2.88 -4.83 8.38
C LEU A 64 3.55 -5.67 9.49
N GLY A 65 3.73 -5.11 10.68
CA GLY A 65 4.21 -5.82 11.86
C GLY A 65 3.14 -6.64 12.59
N ARG A 66 1.86 -6.49 12.22
CA ARG A 66 0.75 -7.22 12.85
C ARG A 66 0.64 -8.63 12.26
N PRO A 67 0.57 -9.68 13.09
CA PRO A 67 0.46 -11.06 12.59
C PRO A 67 -0.83 -11.32 11.80
N GLU A 68 -1.87 -10.51 12.02
CA GLU A 68 -3.16 -10.57 11.31
C GLU A 68 -3.11 -9.89 9.93
N VAL A 69 -2.02 -9.18 9.59
CA VAL A 69 -1.88 -8.43 8.32
C VAL A 69 -0.79 -9.07 7.47
N ALA A 70 -1.18 -9.69 6.36
CA ALA A 70 -0.26 -10.29 5.40
C ALA A 70 0.23 -9.30 4.34
N PHE A 71 -0.62 -8.35 3.94
CA PHE A 71 -0.26 -7.29 2.98
C PHE A 71 -1.21 -6.09 3.10
N VAL A 72 -0.79 -4.96 2.54
CA VAL A 72 -1.55 -3.70 2.55
C VAL A 72 -1.66 -3.15 1.15
N HIS A 73 -2.88 -2.80 0.73
CA HIS A 73 -3.12 -2.00 -0.46
C HIS A 73 -3.15 -0.53 -0.07
N VAL A 74 -2.23 0.25 -0.62
CA VAL A 74 -2.24 1.71 -0.50
C VAL A 74 -3.10 2.27 -1.60
N ARG A 75 -4.20 2.94 -1.23
CA ARG A 75 -5.19 3.48 -2.17
C ARG A 75 -5.38 4.97 -1.96
N SER A 76 -5.58 5.72 -3.03
CA SER A 76 -5.99 7.13 -2.93
C SER A 76 -7.39 7.22 -2.33
N VAL A 77 -7.58 8.07 -1.32
CA VAL A 77 -8.94 8.36 -0.79
C VAL A 77 -9.77 9.12 -1.82
N ASP A 78 -9.13 10.03 -2.56
CA ASP A 78 -9.82 10.94 -3.48
C ASP A 78 -10.24 10.25 -4.78
N ALA A 79 -9.31 9.52 -5.40
CA ALA A 79 -9.57 8.84 -6.67
C ALA A 79 -10.09 7.41 -6.47
N GLY A 80 -9.89 6.83 -5.30
CA GLY A 80 -10.21 5.42 -5.05
C GLY A 80 -9.32 4.44 -5.81
N CYS A 81 -8.25 4.87 -6.48
CA CYS A 81 -7.34 3.98 -7.23
C CYS A 81 -6.34 3.28 -6.30
N LEU A 82 -5.94 2.06 -6.66
CA LEU A 82 -4.77 1.39 -6.08
C LEU A 82 -3.48 2.09 -6.53
N ALA A 83 -2.63 2.48 -5.59
CA ALA A 83 -1.30 3.03 -5.88
C ALA A 83 -0.25 1.90 -5.93
N PHE A 84 -0.14 1.12 -4.85
CA PHE A 84 0.76 -0.03 -4.76
C PHE A 84 0.31 -0.99 -3.65
N GLU A 85 0.91 -2.18 -3.67
CA GLU A 85 0.83 -3.16 -2.60
C GLU A 85 2.14 -3.17 -1.82
N ALA A 86 2.04 -3.21 -0.49
CA ALA A 86 3.17 -3.39 0.40
C ALA A 86 3.07 -4.72 1.12
N ARG A 87 4.23 -5.36 1.34
CA ARG A 87 4.36 -6.65 2.01
C ARG A 87 5.48 -6.57 3.05
N PRO A 88 5.43 -7.38 4.12
CA PRO A 88 6.54 -7.48 5.05
C PRO A 88 7.83 -7.89 4.31
N VAL A 89 8.97 -7.31 4.71
CA VAL A 89 10.27 -7.74 4.21
C VAL A 89 10.51 -9.17 4.71
N ARG A 90 10.81 -10.09 3.80
CA ARG A 90 11.16 -11.48 4.13
C ARG A 90 12.54 -11.59 4.76
#